data_AF-A0A1J5AG08-F1
#
_entry.id   AF-A0A1J5AG08-F1
#
_cell.length_a   1.000
_cell.length_b   1.000
_cell.length_c   1.000
_cell.angle_alpha   90.00
_cell.angle_beta   90.00
_cell.angle_gamma   90.00
#
_symmetry.space_group_name_H-M   'P 1'
#
loop_
_entity.id
_entity.type
_entity.pdbx_description
1 polymer ?
#
loop_
_entity_poly.entity_id
_entity_poly.type
_entity_poly.pdbx_seq_one_letter_code
_entity_poly.pdbx_strand_id
1 'polypeptide(L)'
;MEIRRTFDWLQERLNHWQNEVRRRQEQVRQTQAALARCQASGYYDPQTGRQYIPDCSAYQNALLQAQVRLREAEAELRTAQEWGRLLQQATTDYQRQAQRLAASLSNDLPKATALLGRKIADLQAYLAVTTPSGAGVAAVADGAAPTAGAAWPAMAPGMASENLQKALNRLAGTTAGQPVADAIQRRGTTVRFGLTDDAIAHFDPAGNEIVISETLQHTSTGILAAHLAHEGTHVQWDQPDSIDQEYHAFSAQAAIWNQVRGKETDEQCDWVSGMIALGEPRAKRVIRSLYPELPE
;
A
#
# COMPACT_ATOMS: atom_id res chain seq x y z
N MET A 1 -19.82 19.18 -3.06
CA MET A 1 -18.78 20.15 -3.48
C MET A 1 -17.38 19.57 -3.34
N GLU A 2 -17.15 18.60 -2.47
CA GLU A 2 -15.82 17.99 -2.22
C GLU A 2 -15.07 17.48 -3.47
N ILE A 3 -15.72 16.72 -4.38
CA ILE A 3 -15.02 16.18 -5.57
C ILE A 3 -14.38 17.29 -6.43
N ARG A 4 -15.05 18.44 -6.59
CA ARG A 4 -14.50 19.57 -7.35
C ARG A 4 -13.30 20.17 -6.64
N ARG A 5 -13.40 20.36 -5.33
CA ARG A 5 -12.30 20.85 -4.50
C ARG A 5 -11.07 19.94 -4.59
N THR A 6 -11.26 18.62 -4.55
CA THR A 6 -10.16 17.66 -4.73
C THR A 6 -9.53 17.76 -6.12
N PHE A 7 -10.33 17.95 -7.16
CA PHE A 7 -9.83 18.15 -8.52
C PHE A 7 -9.02 19.45 -8.65
N ASP A 8 -9.53 20.55 -8.12
CA ASP A 8 -8.85 21.85 -8.12
C ASP A 8 -7.51 21.75 -7.37
N TRP A 9 -7.50 21.11 -6.20
CA TRP A 9 -6.27 20.86 -5.44
C TRP A 9 -5.26 19.98 -6.21
N LEU A 10 -5.71 18.91 -6.86
CA LEU A 10 -4.81 18.08 -7.69
C LEU A 10 -4.25 18.86 -8.88
N GLN A 11 -5.06 19.73 -9.50
CA GLN A 11 -4.60 20.58 -10.59
C GLN A 11 -3.54 21.58 -10.11
N GLU A 12 -3.73 22.18 -8.93
CA GLU A 12 -2.73 23.03 -8.29
C GLU A 12 -1.44 22.26 -8.01
N ARG A 13 -1.53 21.05 -7.46
CA ARG A 13 -0.37 20.17 -7.22
C ARG A 13 0.38 19.83 -8.51
N LEU A 14 -0.34 19.48 -9.57
CA LEU A 14 0.24 19.18 -10.87
C LEU A 14 0.98 20.39 -11.44
N ASN A 15 0.35 21.57 -11.40
CA ASN A 15 0.97 22.82 -11.83
C ASN A 15 2.22 23.16 -11.00
N HIS A 16 2.15 22.98 -9.68
CA HIS A 16 3.27 23.17 -8.76
C HIS A 16 4.45 22.27 -9.13
N TRP A 17 4.24 20.97 -9.28
CA TRP A 17 5.32 20.03 -9.58
C TRP A 17 5.89 20.21 -10.99
N GLN A 18 5.08 20.59 -11.98
CA GLN A 18 5.59 20.99 -13.29
C GLN A 18 6.52 22.21 -13.20
N ASN A 19 6.16 23.21 -12.39
CA ASN A 19 7.02 24.37 -12.13
C ASN A 19 8.31 23.97 -11.42
N GLU A 20 8.23 23.10 -10.42
CA GLU A 20 9.39 22.57 -9.70
C GLU A 20 10.35 21.81 -10.61
N VAL A 21 9.85 20.93 -11.48
CA VAL A 21 10.66 20.22 -12.47
C VAL A 21 11.40 21.22 -13.37
N ARG A 22 10.69 22.22 -13.93
CA ARG A 22 11.33 23.27 -14.75
C ARG A 22 12.42 24.02 -13.98
N ARG A 23 12.14 24.41 -12.74
CA ARG A 23 13.10 25.12 -11.88
C ARG A 23 14.34 24.29 -11.59
N ARG A 24 14.16 23.01 -11.25
CA ARG A 24 15.27 22.10 -10.91
C ARG A 24 16.07 21.69 -12.14
N GLN A 25 15.45 21.55 -13.31
CA GLN A 25 16.15 21.39 -14.59
C GLN A 25 17.08 22.57 -14.86
N GLU A 26 16.62 23.80 -14.62
CA GLU A 26 17.47 24.99 -14.76
C GLU A 26 18.65 24.96 -13.78
N GLN A 27 18.43 24.55 -12.53
CA GLN A 27 19.51 24.40 -11.55
C GLN A 27 20.55 23.34 -11.98
N VAL A 28 20.11 22.23 -12.58
CA VAL A 28 21.02 21.23 -13.15
C VAL A 28 21.86 21.86 -14.28
N ARG A 29 21.24 22.59 -15.20
CA ARG A 29 21.98 23.31 -16.27
C ARG A 29 23.01 24.29 -15.70
N GLN A 30 22.64 25.06 -14.69
CA GLN A 30 23.53 26.04 -14.05
C GLN A 30 24.72 25.39 -13.35
N THR A 31 24.48 24.33 -12.56
CA THR A 31 25.54 23.60 -11.85
C THR A 31 26.45 22.85 -12.81
N GLN A 32 25.91 22.28 -13.89
CA GLN A 32 26.69 21.69 -14.97
C GLN A 32 27.59 22.72 -15.66
N ALA A 33 27.06 23.91 -15.96
CA ALA A 33 27.85 24.99 -16.55
C ALA A 33 28.95 25.49 -15.58
N ALA A 34 28.67 25.54 -14.28
CA ALA A 34 29.66 25.90 -13.26
C ALA A 34 30.79 24.87 -13.16
N LEU A 35 30.44 23.57 -13.17
CA LEU A 35 31.41 22.48 -13.23
C LEU A 35 32.30 22.58 -14.46
N ALA A 36 31.70 22.80 -15.64
CA ALA A 36 32.44 22.96 -16.89
C ALA A 36 33.41 24.16 -16.85
N ARG A 37 32.98 25.30 -16.27
CA ARG A 37 33.85 26.47 -16.06
C ARG A 37 35.01 26.17 -15.11
N CYS A 38 34.76 25.44 -14.02
CA CYS A 38 35.82 25.01 -13.10
C CYS A 38 36.83 24.11 -13.83
N GLN A 39 36.36 23.11 -14.57
CA GLN A 39 37.25 22.21 -15.31
C GLN A 39 38.09 22.95 -16.37
N ALA A 40 37.53 23.99 -16.97
CA ALA A 40 38.22 24.83 -17.95
C ALA A 40 39.20 25.86 -17.35
N SER A 41 39.18 26.09 -16.02
CA SER A 41 40.06 27.10 -15.39
C SER A 41 41.48 26.59 -15.10
N GLY A 42 41.80 25.34 -15.47
CA GLY A 42 43.16 24.84 -15.45
C GLY A 42 44.08 25.66 -16.35
N TYR A 43 45.31 25.89 -15.91
CA TYR A 43 46.30 26.67 -16.64
C TYR A 43 47.68 26.00 -16.58
N TYR A 44 48.56 26.38 -17.51
CA TYR A 44 49.96 25.96 -17.49
C TYR A 44 50.81 27.02 -16.81
N ASP A 45 51.64 26.60 -15.85
CA ASP A 45 52.64 27.48 -15.25
C ASP A 45 53.82 27.67 -16.23
N PRO A 46 54.07 28.89 -16.73
CA PRO A 46 55.12 29.14 -17.71
C PRO A 46 56.54 28.96 -17.17
N GLN A 47 56.74 29.00 -15.84
CA GLN A 47 58.07 28.84 -15.23
C GLN A 47 58.41 27.36 -15.02
N THR A 48 57.45 26.58 -14.55
CA THR A 48 57.67 25.17 -14.21
C THR A 48 57.24 24.19 -15.30
N GLY A 49 56.47 24.67 -16.29
CA GLY A 49 55.86 23.84 -17.33
C GLY A 49 54.77 22.89 -16.82
N ARG A 50 54.41 22.96 -15.54
CA ARG A 50 53.42 22.06 -14.93
C ARG A 50 52.01 22.55 -15.23
N GLN A 51 51.12 21.61 -15.51
CA GLN A 51 49.69 21.86 -15.63
C GLN A 51 49.05 21.90 -14.25
N TYR A 52 48.41 23.02 -13.91
CA TYR A 52 47.57 23.13 -12.71
C TYR A 52 46.15 22.65 -13.04
N ILE A 53 45.67 21.66 -12.29
CA ILE A 53 44.30 21.14 -12.39
C ILE A 53 43.50 21.68 -11.19
N PRO A 54 42.42 22.44 -11.41
CA PRO A 54 41.61 22.97 -10.33
C PRO A 54 40.83 21.85 -9.63
N ASP A 55 40.65 21.96 -8.32
CA ASP A 55 39.75 21.08 -7.57
C ASP A 55 38.30 21.47 -7.83
N CYS A 56 37.57 20.61 -8.55
CA CYS A 56 36.17 20.81 -8.89
C CYS A 56 35.20 19.91 -8.11
N SER A 57 35.66 19.26 -7.04
CA SER A 57 34.85 18.32 -6.23
C SER A 57 33.56 18.96 -5.69
N ALA A 58 33.61 20.21 -5.23
CA ALA A 58 32.44 20.94 -4.77
C ALA A 58 31.35 21.10 -5.86
N TYR A 59 31.76 21.41 -7.09
CA TYR A 59 30.83 21.56 -8.23
C TYR A 59 30.24 20.22 -8.67
N GLN A 60 31.02 19.14 -8.61
CA GLN A 60 30.53 17.78 -8.86
C GLN A 60 29.46 17.38 -7.85
N ASN A 61 29.71 17.62 -6.56
CA ASN A 61 28.74 17.35 -5.50
C ASN A 61 27.46 18.18 -5.68
N ALA A 62 27.59 19.46 -6.04
CA ALA A 62 26.45 20.33 -6.31
C ALA A 62 25.60 19.82 -7.49
N LEU A 63 26.23 19.35 -8.58
CA LEU A 63 25.53 18.75 -9.71
C LEU A 63 24.79 17.47 -9.31
N LEU A 64 25.44 16.58 -8.53
CA LEU A 64 24.81 15.36 -8.02
C LEU A 64 23.57 15.68 -7.18
N GLN A 65 23.67 16.65 -6.27
CA GLN A 65 22.53 17.09 -5.46
C GLN A 65 21.40 17.69 -6.31
N ALA A 66 21.72 18.52 -7.31
CA ALA A 66 20.72 19.07 -8.21
C ALA A 66 19.99 17.98 -9.01
N GLN A 67 20.72 16.95 -9.46
CA GLN A 67 20.14 15.79 -10.16
C GLN A 67 19.26 14.92 -9.25
N VAL A 68 19.62 14.73 -7.98
CA VAL A 68 18.77 14.04 -7.00
C VAL A 68 17.45 14.79 -6.83
N ARG A 69 17.53 16.10 -6.56
CA ARG A 69 16.33 16.95 -6.40
C ARG A 69 15.46 16.96 -7.66
N LEU A 70 16.06 16.97 -8.85
CA LEU A 70 15.29 16.88 -10.10
C LEU A 70 14.50 15.57 -10.16
N ARG A 71 15.14 14.43 -9.88
CA ARG A 71 14.49 13.12 -9.88
C ARG A 71 13.33 13.03 -8.88
N GLU A 72 13.48 13.63 -7.71
CA GLU A 72 12.41 13.74 -6.71
C GLU A 72 11.20 14.51 -7.28
N ALA A 73 11.41 15.70 -7.86
CA ALA A 73 10.30 16.48 -8.43
C ALA A 73 9.63 15.77 -9.62
N GLU A 74 10.41 15.05 -10.43
CA GLU A 74 9.87 14.23 -11.52
C GLU A 74 9.04 13.05 -11.00
N ALA A 75 9.43 12.45 -9.87
CA ALA A 75 8.65 11.40 -9.21
C ALA A 75 7.32 11.96 -8.68
N GLU A 76 7.37 13.07 -7.95
CA GLU A 76 6.18 13.75 -7.42
C GLU A 76 5.20 14.18 -8.54
N LEU A 77 5.74 14.64 -9.68
CA LEU A 77 4.92 14.96 -10.84
C LEU A 77 4.20 13.72 -11.40
N ARG A 78 4.89 12.57 -11.51
CA ARG A 78 4.26 11.31 -11.95
C ARG A 78 3.16 10.88 -10.99
N THR A 79 3.42 10.95 -9.68
CA THR A 79 2.43 10.65 -8.65
C THR A 79 1.20 11.55 -8.77
N ALA A 80 1.37 12.86 -8.92
CA ALA A 80 0.25 13.79 -9.11
C ALA A 80 -0.57 13.49 -10.39
N GLN A 81 0.10 13.12 -11.48
CA GLN A 81 -0.57 12.72 -12.73
C GLN A 81 -1.39 11.43 -12.55
N GLU A 82 -0.83 10.45 -11.85
CA GLU A 82 -1.51 9.19 -11.56
C GLU A 82 -2.77 9.41 -10.71
N TRP A 83 -2.66 10.15 -9.61
CA TRP A 83 -3.82 10.49 -8.78
C TRP A 83 -4.88 11.26 -9.57
N GLY A 84 -4.48 12.15 -10.49
CA GLY A 84 -5.40 12.81 -11.41
C GLY A 84 -6.20 11.82 -12.26
N ARG A 85 -5.55 10.82 -12.85
CA ARG A 85 -6.20 9.76 -13.65
C ARG A 85 -7.13 8.90 -12.79
N LEU A 86 -6.67 8.47 -11.61
CA LEU A 86 -7.45 7.64 -10.70
C LEU A 86 -8.72 8.36 -10.21
N LEU A 87 -8.60 9.63 -9.82
CA LEU A 87 -9.76 10.43 -9.40
C LEU A 87 -10.77 10.60 -10.53
N GLN A 88 -10.31 10.86 -11.76
CA GLN A 88 -11.18 10.99 -12.92
C GLN A 88 -11.95 9.70 -13.21
N GLN A 89 -11.27 8.55 -13.13
CA GLN A 89 -11.90 7.24 -13.28
C GLN A 89 -12.95 7.00 -12.18
N ALA A 90 -12.57 7.18 -10.92
CA ALA A 90 -13.47 7.00 -9.77
C ALA A 90 -14.71 7.91 -9.85
N THR A 91 -14.52 9.16 -10.28
CA THR A 91 -15.61 10.11 -10.48
C THR A 91 -16.57 9.65 -11.58
N THR A 92 -16.04 9.15 -12.69
CA THR A 92 -16.84 8.63 -13.81
C THR A 92 -17.64 7.40 -13.40
N ASP A 93 -17.03 6.48 -12.68
CA ASP A 93 -17.70 5.27 -12.20
C ASP A 93 -18.78 5.60 -11.16
N TYR A 94 -18.49 6.52 -10.23
CA TYR A 94 -19.50 7.03 -9.29
C TYR A 94 -20.69 7.66 -10.01
N GLN A 95 -20.44 8.54 -10.98
CA GLN A 95 -21.51 9.17 -11.76
C GLN A 95 -22.38 8.14 -12.49
N ARG A 96 -21.76 7.12 -13.08
CA ARG A 96 -22.48 6.01 -13.74
C ARG A 96 -23.36 5.25 -12.75
N GLN A 97 -22.86 4.93 -11.57
CA GLN A 97 -23.62 4.24 -10.53
C GLN A 97 -24.78 5.10 -10.01
N ALA A 98 -24.52 6.38 -9.74
CA ALA A 98 -25.54 7.34 -9.30
C ALA A 98 -26.65 7.51 -10.35
N GLN A 99 -26.31 7.58 -11.63
CA GLN A 99 -27.29 7.65 -12.72
C GLN A 99 -28.14 6.39 -12.82
N ARG A 100 -27.53 5.20 -12.67
CA ARG A 100 -28.27 3.92 -12.66
C ARG A 100 -29.26 3.86 -11.49
N LEU A 101 -28.82 4.27 -10.30
CA LEU A 101 -29.68 4.33 -9.13
C LEU A 101 -30.83 5.32 -9.34
N ALA A 102 -30.54 6.53 -9.82
CA ALA A 102 -31.55 7.54 -10.12
C ALA A 102 -32.57 7.03 -11.15
N ALA A 103 -32.12 6.32 -12.18
CA ALA A 103 -32.99 5.71 -13.19
C ALA A 103 -33.87 4.61 -12.60
N SER A 104 -33.34 3.72 -11.74
CA SER A 104 -34.15 2.69 -11.07
C SER A 104 -35.18 3.32 -10.14
N LEU A 105 -34.80 4.31 -9.33
CA LEU A 105 -35.75 5.03 -8.48
C LEU A 105 -36.85 5.73 -9.29
N SER A 106 -36.49 6.37 -10.40
CA SER A 106 -37.45 7.09 -11.25
C SER A 106 -38.41 6.14 -11.98
N ASN A 107 -37.93 4.95 -12.38
CA ASN A 107 -38.72 4.01 -13.19
C ASN A 107 -39.50 2.98 -12.37
N ASP A 108 -38.91 2.50 -11.27
CA ASP A 108 -39.43 1.35 -10.53
C ASP A 108 -40.30 1.78 -9.36
N LEU A 109 -40.03 2.94 -8.75
CA LEU A 109 -40.84 3.47 -7.66
C LEU A 109 -42.29 3.74 -8.09
N PRO A 110 -42.58 4.39 -9.25
CA PRO A 110 -43.95 4.55 -9.73
C PRO A 110 -44.67 3.22 -10.01
N LYS A 111 -43.93 2.21 -10.48
CA LYS A 111 -44.49 0.86 -10.74
C LYS A 111 -44.84 0.16 -9.44
N ALA A 112 -43.95 0.23 -8.45
CA ALA A 112 -44.18 -0.32 -7.13
C ALA A 112 -45.38 0.35 -6.45
N THR A 113 -45.49 1.68 -6.52
CA THR A 113 -46.66 2.41 -5.99
C THR A 113 -47.94 2.03 -6.73
N ALA A 114 -47.91 1.89 -8.05
CA ALA A 114 -49.08 1.45 -8.82
C ALA A 114 -49.48 0.00 -8.49
N LEU A 115 -48.51 -0.88 -8.27
CA LEU A 115 -48.76 -2.27 -7.85
C LEU A 115 -49.40 -2.34 -6.46
N LEU A 116 -48.84 -1.60 -5.49
CA LEU A 116 -49.39 -1.52 -4.14
C LEU A 116 -50.82 -0.93 -4.16
N GLY A 117 -51.04 0.12 -4.97
CA GLY A 117 -52.37 0.70 -5.16
C GLY A 117 -53.40 -0.31 -5.68
N ARG A 118 -53.03 -1.15 -6.67
CA ARG A 118 -53.90 -2.24 -7.16
C ARG A 118 -54.18 -3.27 -6.07
N LYS A 119 -53.16 -3.70 -5.30
CA LYS A 119 -53.34 -4.69 -4.24
C LYS A 119 -54.24 -4.19 -3.11
N ILE A 120 -54.16 -2.92 -2.76
CA ILE A 120 -55.08 -2.29 -1.80
C ILE A 120 -56.51 -2.33 -2.34
N ALA A 121 -56.72 -1.97 -3.61
CA ALA A 121 -58.04 -2.01 -4.24
C ALA A 121 -58.63 -3.43 -4.27
N ASP A 122 -57.83 -4.45 -4.61
CA ASP A 122 -58.25 -5.86 -4.60
C ASP A 122 -58.72 -6.30 -3.21
N LEU A 123 -57.96 -5.96 -2.15
CA LEU A 123 -58.31 -6.31 -0.77
C LEU A 123 -59.59 -5.61 -0.31
N GLN A 124 -59.77 -4.34 -0.68
CA GLN A 124 -60.99 -3.60 -0.39
C GLN A 124 -62.21 -4.22 -1.09
N ALA A 125 -62.05 -4.70 -2.33
CA ALA A 125 -63.11 -5.40 -3.06
C ALA A 125 -63.48 -6.74 -2.40
N TYR A 126 -62.50 -7.52 -1.94
CA TYR A 126 -62.78 -8.74 -1.17
C TYR A 126 -63.62 -8.45 0.08
N LEU A 127 -63.23 -7.47 0.89
CA LEU A 127 -63.96 -7.09 2.10
C LEU A 127 -65.40 -6.65 1.82
N ALA A 128 -65.67 -6.00 0.69
CA ALA A 128 -67.02 -5.60 0.29
C ALA A 128 -67.91 -6.80 -0.08
N VAL A 129 -67.32 -7.88 -0.60
CA VAL A 129 -68.05 -9.11 -0.97
C VAL A 129 -68.31 -10.00 0.25
N THR A 130 -67.48 -9.94 1.30
CA THR A 130 -67.63 -10.77 2.52
C THR A 130 -68.74 -10.35 3.50
N THR A 131 -69.64 -9.44 3.11
CA THR A 131 -70.92 -9.27 3.82
C THR A 131 -71.98 -10.21 3.26
N PRO A 132 -72.02 -11.46 3.75
CA PRO A 132 -73.25 -11.98 4.34
C PRO A 132 -73.02 -12.39 5.80
N SER A 133 -73.88 -11.86 6.67
CA SER A 133 -74.02 -12.26 8.07
C SER A 133 -74.23 -13.78 8.18
N GLY A 134 -73.41 -14.49 8.97
CA GLY A 134 -73.77 -15.82 9.48
C GLY A 134 -72.68 -16.87 9.64
N ALA A 135 -72.24 -17.05 10.89
CA ALA A 135 -71.98 -18.31 11.60
C ALA A 135 -70.76 -19.21 11.27
N GLY A 136 -69.82 -19.27 12.23
CA GLY A 136 -69.02 -20.44 12.67
C GLY A 136 -68.05 -21.07 11.65
N VAL A 137 -66.87 -21.62 11.98
CA VAL A 137 -66.44 -22.40 13.15
C VAL A 137 -64.90 -22.55 13.14
N ALA A 138 -64.31 -22.66 14.33
CA ALA A 138 -63.13 -23.42 14.77
C ALA A 138 -61.74 -23.32 14.09
N ALA A 139 -60.77 -23.03 14.96
CA ALA A 139 -59.32 -23.13 14.79
C ALA A 139 -58.79 -24.58 14.84
N VAL A 140 -57.69 -24.84 14.15
CA VAL A 140 -56.79 -25.99 14.39
C VAL A 140 -55.34 -25.51 14.30
N ALA A 141 -54.57 -25.87 15.33
CA ALA A 141 -53.15 -25.55 15.52
C ALA A 141 -52.24 -26.75 15.23
N ASP A 142 -50.96 -26.41 15.11
CA ASP A 142 -49.73 -27.22 15.27
C ASP A 142 -49.20 -28.10 14.12
N GLY A 143 -47.97 -27.75 13.72
CA GLY A 143 -47.08 -28.53 12.87
C GLY A 143 -45.62 -28.13 13.13
N ALA A 144 -44.89 -29.03 13.81
CA ALA A 144 -43.54 -28.88 14.35
C ALA A 144 -42.41 -28.72 13.31
N ALA A 145 -41.32 -28.05 13.71
CA ALA A 145 -40.06 -27.95 12.97
C ALA A 145 -38.94 -28.81 13.62
N PRO A 146 -37.97 -29.35 12.84
CA PRO A 146 -36.96 -30.27 13.32
C PRO A 146 -35.72 -29.59 13.92
N THR A 147 -35.12 -30.29 14.88
CA THR A 147 -33.88 -30.00 15.61
C THR A 147 -32.63 -30.02 14.71
N ALA A 148 -31.88 -28.91 14.71
CA ALA A 148 -30.58 -28.77 14.06
C ALA A 148 -29.44 -29.43 14.87
N GLY A 149 -28.45 -29.92 14.15
CA GLY A 149 -27.35 -30.76 14.62
C GLY A 149 -26.39 -30.14 15.61
N ALA A 150 -25.84 -31.01 16.46
CA ALA A 150 -24.82 -30.74 17.44
C ALA A 150 -23.50 -30.29 16.77
N ALA A 151 -23.11 -29.06 17.05
CA ALA A 151 -21.77 -28.54 16.81
C ALA A 151 -20.79 -29.17 17.81
N TRP A 152 -19.62 -29.54 17.31
CA TRP A 152 -18.46 -29.89 18.13
C TRP A 152 -17.94 -28.63 18.85
N PRO A 153 -17.36 -28.74 20.05
CA PRO A 153 -16.80 -27.59 20.75
C PRO A 153 -15.59 -27.06 19.97
N ALA A 154 -15.70 -25.81 19.53
CA ALA A 154 -14.60 -25.04 18.97
C ALA A 154 -13.51 -24.85 20.03
N MET A 155 -12.34 -25.45 19.80
CA MET A 155 -11.10 -24.80 20.23
C MET A 155 -10.98 -23.53 19.40
N ALA A 156 -10.76 -22.36 20.00
CA ALA A 156 -10.54 -21.11 19.28
C ALA A 156 -9.10 -21.05 18.74
N PRO A 157 -8.87 -21.13 17.42
CA PRO A 157 -7.58 -20.88 16.82
C PRO A 157 -7.66 -19.53 16.10
N GLY A 158 -6.84 -18.56 16.52
CA GLY A 158 -6.43 -17.49 15.61
C GLY A 158 -5.64 -18.11 14.46
N MET A 159 -6.34 -18.69 13.48
CA MET A 159 -5.71 -19.33 12.33
C MET A 159 -5.09 -18.22 11.49
N ALA A 160 -3.76 -18.15 11.51
CA ALA A 160 -3.02 -17.59 10.39
C ALA A 160 -3.65 -18.17 9.12
N SER A 161 -4.03 -17.31 8.18
CA SER A 161 -4.64 -17.76 6.93
C SER A 161 -3.76 -18.82 6.26
N GLU A 162 -4.34 -19.72 5.47
CA GLU A 162 -3.57 -20.72 4.72
C GLU A 162 -2.45 -20.08 3.89
N ASN A 163 -2.66 -18.85 3.39
CA ASN A 163 -1.65 -18.07 2.69
C ASN A 163 -0.48 -17.65 3.58
N LEU A 164 -0.73 -17.20 4.81
CA LEU A 164 0.33 -16.86 5.78
C LEU A 164 1.15 -18.09 6.16
N GLN A 165 0.50 -19.24 6.38
CA GLN A 165 1.22 -20.48 6.67
C GLN A 165 2.10 -20.90 5.49
N LYS A 166 1.60 -20.80 4.26
CA LYS A 166 2.41 -21.06 3.05
C LYS A 166 3.57 -20.07 2.91
N ALA A 167 3.37 -18.80 3.25
CA ALA A 167 4.42 -17.79 3.24
C ALA A 167 5.51 -18.07 4.28
N LEU A 168 5.14 -18.46 5.50
CA LEU A 168 6.08 -18.88 6.55
C LEU A 168 6.88 -20.12 6.13
N ASN A 169 6.23 -21.12 5.53
CA ASN A 169 6.92 -22.31 5.00
C ASN A 169 7.90 -21.91 3.88
N ARG A 170 7.53 -20.94 3.04
CA ARG A 170 8.39 -20.42 1.96
C ARG A 170 9.59 -19.66 2.52
N LEU A 171 9.39 -18.82 3.53
CA LEU A 171 10.45 -18.13 4.26
C LEU A 171 11.46 -19.14 4.84
N ALA A 172 10.97 -20.15 5.56
CA ALA A 172 11.79 -21.20 6.16
C ALA A 172 12.56 -22.04 5.12
N GLY A 173 12.02 -22.18 3.90
CA GLY A 173 12.64 -22.92 2.80
C GLY A 173 13.80 -22.20 2.10
N THR A 174 14.10 -20.95 2.47
CA THR A 174 15.21 -20.17 1.88
C THR A 174 16.41 -20.13 2.81
N THR A 175 17.62 -20.08 2.25
CA THR A 175 18.85 -20.00 3.05
C THR A 175 18.92 -18.72 3.89
N ALA A 176 18.44 -17.60 3.35
CA ALA A 176 18.44 -16.33 4.07
C ALA A 176 17.30 -16.22 5.09
N GLY A 177 16.18 -16.93 4.87
CA GLY A 177 14.97 -16.78 5.67
C GLY A 177 14.84 -17.76 6.81
N GLN A 178 15.57 -18.88 6.76
CA GLN A 178 15.53 -19.89 7.80
C GLN A 178 15.84 -19.33 9.21
N PRO A 179 16.88 -18.51 9.44
CA PRO A 179 17.15 -17.96 10.78
C PRO A 179 16.01 -17.08 11.31
N VAL A 180 15.33 -16.35 10.41
CA VAL A 180 14.20 -15.48 10.72
C VAL A 180 12.96 -16.30 11.06
N ALA A 181 12.64 -17.31 10.25
CA ALA A 181 11.54 -18.24 10.52
C ALA A 181 11.74 -18.97 11.86
N ASP A 182 12.97 -19.41 12.15
CA ASP A 182 13.32 -20.03 13.43
C ASP A 182 13.16 -19.04 14.60
N ALA A 183 13.41 -17.75 14.40
CA ALA A 183 13.18 -16.73 15.43
C ALA A 183 11.69 -16.53 15.72
N ILE A 184 10.86 -16.37 14.68
CA ILE A 184 9.39 -16.28 14.80
C ILE A 184 8.83 -17.49 15.55
N GLN A 185 9.24 -18.70 15.15
CA GLN A 185 8.77 -19.94 15.77
C GLN A 185 9.25 -20.06 17.22
N ARG A 186 10.53 -19.83 17.50
CA ARG A 186 11.09 -19.97 18.87
C ARG A 186 10.49 -18.99 19.86
N ARG A 187 10.17 -17.76 19.41
CA ARG A 187 9.51 -16.75 20.26
C ARG A 187 8.00 -16.91 20.35
N GLY A 188 7.42 -17.87 19.62
CA GLY A 188 5.97 -18.05 19.57
C GLY A 188 5.25 -16.79 19.06
N THR A 189 5.90 -16.02 18.18
CA THR A 189 5.35 -14.78 17.66
C THR A 189 4.13 -15.08 16.78
N THR A 190 3.01 -14.42 17.06
CA THR A 190 1.78 -14.61 16.28
C THR A 190 1.90 -13.89 14.94
N VAL A 191 1.40 -14.49 13.85
CA VAL A 191 1.39 -13.86 12.53
C VAL A 191 -0.04 -13.82 12.01
N ARG A 192 -0.55 -12.62 11.71
CA ARG A 192 -1.92 -12.45 11.23
C ARG A 192 -2.05 -11.31 10.22
N PHE A 193 -3.17 -11.29 9.51
CA PHE A 193 -3.60 -10.09 8.81
C PHE A 193 -4.32 -9.15 9.79
N GLY A 194 -4.27 -7.84 9.52
CA GLY A 194 -5.00 -6.84 10.27
C GLY A 194 -4.86 -5.43 9.72
N LEU A 195 -5.52 -4.49 10.38
CA LEU A 195 -5.35 -3.07 10.11
C LEU A 195 -3.97 -2.61 10.54
N THR A 196 -3.36 -1.78 9.71
CA THR A 196 -2.06 -1.17 9.92
C THR A 196 -2.19 0.33 9.67
N ASP A 197 -1.51 1.15 10.47
CA ASP A 197 -1.51 2.62 10.33
C ASP A 197 -0.57 3.01 9.17
N ASP A 198 -1.03 2.78 7.94
CA ASP A 198 -0.34 3.02 6.66
C ASP A 198 0.89 2.13 6.37
N ALA A 199 1.34 1.32 7.33
CA ALA A 199 2.40 0.33 7.12
C ALA A 199 1.90 -0.92 6.37
N ILE A 200 2.79 -1.60 5.65
CA ILE A 200 2.44 -2.83 4.91
C ILE A 200 2.51 -4.06 5.80
N ALA A 201 3.42 -4.06 6.76
CA ALA A 201 3.44 -4.92 7.91
C ALA A 201 4.11 -4.18 9.07
N HIS A 202 3.93 -4.66 10.30
CA HIS A 202 4.73 -4.24 11.46
C HIS A 202 4.82 -5.38 12.48
N PHE A 203 5.89 -5.38 13.27
CA PHE A 203 6.01 -6.18 14.48
C PHE A 203 5.60 -5.35 15.71
N ASP A 204 4.61 -5.83 16.46
CA ASP A 204 4.25 -5.30 17.78
C ASP A 204 4.99 -6.10 18.88
N PRO A 205 6.00 -5.52 19.54
CA PRO A 205 6.73 -6.19 20.61
C PRO A 205 5.87 -6.41 21.87
N ALA A 206 4.84 -5.61 22.10
CA ALA A 206 3.98 -5.75 23.28
C ALA A 206 3.02 -6.95 23.16
N GLY A 207 2.42 -7.12 21.99
CA GLY A 207 1.60 -8.28 21.65
C GLY A 207 2.39 -9.52 21.23
N ASN A 208 3.70 -9.38 20.98
CA ASN A 208 4.52 -10.40 20.31
C ASN A 208 3.84 -10.91 19.04
N GLU A 209 3.42 -9.98 18.18
CA GLU A 209 2.70 -10.28 16.95
C GLU A 209 3.25 -9.52 15.75
N ILE A 210 3.30 -10.19 14.60
CA ILE A 210 3.50 -9.58 13.29
C ILE A 210 2.11 -9.40 12.67
N VAL A 211 1.77 -8.16 12.36
CA VAL A 211 0.52 -7.79 11.69
C VAL A 211 0.85 -7.37 10.26
N ILE A 212 0.34 -8.13 9.30
CA ILE A 212 0.43 -7.79 7.88
C ILE A 212 -0.87 -7.10 7.46
N SER A 213 -0.76 -6.06 6.64
CA SER A 213 -1.93 -5.37 6.10
C SER A 213 -2.90 -6.35 5.42
N GLU A 214 -4.20 -6.22 5.70
CA GLU A 214 -5.26 -6.98 5.03
C GLU A 214 -5.26 -6.78 3.50
N THR A 215 -4.72 -5.67 2.99
CA THR A 215 -4.62 -5.43 1.54
C THR A 215 -3.72 -6.45 0.84
N LEU A 216 -2.81 -7.10 1.59
CA LEU A 216 -1.92 -8.13 1.07
C LEU A 216 -2.51 -9.54 1.12
N GLN A 217 -3.72 -9.76 1.64
CA GLN A 217 -4.27 -11.10 1.87
C GLN A 217 -4.37 -11.99 0.61
N HIS A 218 -4.45 -11.36 -0.56
CA HIS A 218 -4.56 -12.01 -1.86
C HIS A 218 -3.27 -11.94 -2.69
N THR A 219 -2.18 -11.43 -2.13
CA THR A 219 -0.88 -11.40 -2.81
C THR A 219 -0.21 -12.77 -2.78
N SER A 220 0.87 -12.92 -3.54
CA SER A 220 1.57 -14.20 -3.58
C SER A 220 2.27 -14.50 -2.25
N THR A 221 2.50 -15.79 -2.02
CA THR A 221 3.30 -16.24 -0.87
C THR A 221 4.77 -15.79 -0.97
N GLY A 222 5.24 -15.37 -2.15
CA GLY A 222 6.59 -14.82 -2.32
C GLY A 222 6.70 -13.41 -1.75
N ILE A 223 5.72 -12.55 -2.07
CA ILE A 223 5.62 -11.18 -1.53
C ILE A 223 5.44 -11.24 -0.01
N LEU A 224 4.48 -12.05 0.47
CA LEU A 224 4.26 -12.24 1.90
C LEU A 224 5.51 -12.75 2.63
N ALA A 225 6.25 -13.70 2.06
CA ALA A 225 7.49 -14.20 2.65
C ALA A 225 8.56 -13.10 2.76
N ALA A 226 8.64 -12.18 1.80
CA ALA A 226 9.59 -11.07 1.85
C ALA A 226 9.24 -10.10 2.99
N HIS A 227 7.96 -9.73 3.15
CA HIS A 227 7.52 -8.89 4.28
C HIS A 227 7.71 -9.58 5.62
N LEU A 228 7.41 -10.88 5.72
CA LEU A 228 7.68 -11.65 6.93
C LEU A 228 9.17 -11.70 7.29
N ALA A 229 10.05 -11.65 6.29
CA ALA A 229 11.49 -11.58 6.52
C ALA A 229 11.90 -10.25 7.15
N HIS A 230 11.28 -9.14 6.72
CA HIS A 230 11.48 -7.82 7.30
C HIS A 230 11.06 -7.85 8.78
N GLU A 231 9.77 -8.10 9.05
CA GLU A 231 9.22 -8.05 10.40
C GLU A 231 9.84 -9.09 11.33
N GLY A 232 10.10 -10.30 10.82
CA GLY A 232 10.76 -11.35 11.58
C GLY A 232 12.20 -11.00 11.97
N THR A 233 12.86 -10.07 11.28
CA THR A 233 14.19 -9.59 11.70
C THR A 233 14.07 -8.77 12.99
N HIS A 234 13.01 -7.98 13.17
CA HIS A 234 12.72 -7.31 14.45
C HIS A 234 12.40 -8.30 15.56
N VAL A 235 11.71 -9.40 15.25
CA VAL A 235 11.53 -10.50 16.22
C VAL A 235 12.87 -11.10 16.65
N GLN A 236 13.81 -11.25 15.71
CA GLN A 236 15.12 -11.81 16.00
C GLN A 236 15.96 -10.87 16.88
N TRP A 237 15.88 -9.56 16.63
CA TRP A 237 16.68 -8.54 17.29
C TRP A 237 15.89 -7.91 18.42
N ASP A 238 16.15 -8.36 19.64
CA ASP A 238 15.56 -7.82 20.88
C ASP A 238 16.13 -6.42 21.23
N GLN A 239 16.18 -5.52 20.26
CA GLN A 239 16.79 -4.20 20.38
C GLN A 239 15.80 -3.11 19.95
N PRO A 240 15.97 -1.88 20.47
CA PRO A 240 15.20 -0.74 20.02
C PRO A 240 15.48 -0.43 18.55
N ASP A 241 14.45 0.03 17.84
CA ASP A 241 14.55 0.38 16.43
C ASP A 241 15.67 1.41 16.18
N SER A 242 16.42 1.17 15.12
CA SER A 242 17.58 1.96 14.69
C SER A 242 17.74 1.87 13.17
N ILE A 243 18.50 2.80 12.59
CA ILE A 243 18.84 2.78 11.16
C ILE A 243 19.58 1.50 10.79
N ASP A 244 20.44 1.00 11.69
CA ASP A 244 21.13 -0.26 11.51
C ASP A 244 20.14 -1.44 11.50
N GLN A 245 19.23 -1.50 12.47
CA GLN A 245 18.19 -2.55 12.51
C GLN A 245 17.30 -2.56 11.27
N GLU A 246 16.80 -1.41 10.85
CA GLU A 246 16.02 -1.28 9.61
C GLU A 246 16.81 -1.73 8.38
N TYR A 247 18.09 -1.37 8.28
CA TYR A 247 18.93 -1.81 7.18
C TYR A 247 19.02 -3.34 7.11
N HIS A 248 19.13 -4.00 8.25
CA HIS A 248 19.17 -5.46 8.31
C HIS A 248 17.82 -6.10 7.99
N ALA A 249 16.71 -5.52 8.44
CA ALA A 249 15.36 -5.96 8.08
C ALA A 249 15.09 -5.83 6.57
N PHE A 250 15.42 -4.69 5.96
CA PHE A 250 15.32 -4.50 4.51
C PHE A 250 16.28 -5.40 3.73
N SER A 251 17.48 -5.66 4.26
CA SER A 251 18.43 -6.60 3.65
C SER A 251 17.90 -8.02 3.63
N ALA A 252 17.26 -8.47 4.73
CA ALA A 252 16.58 -9.75 4.81
C ALA A 252 15.45 -9.81 3.77
N GLN A 253 14.57 -8.81 3.73
CA GLN A 253 13.49 -8.73 2.73
C GLN A 253 14.02 -8.84 1.29
N ALA A 254 15.03 -8.05 0.93
CA ALA A 254 15.64 -8.09 -0.41
C ALA A 254 16.22 -9.48 -0.74
N ALA A 255 16.93 -10.09 0.22
CA ALA A 255 17.52 -11.41 0.03
C ALA A 255 16.47 -12.50 -0.22
N ILE A 256 15.36 -12.48 0.53
CA ILE A 256 14.24 -13.41 0.33
C ILE A 256 13.56 -13.15 -1.00
N TRP A 257 13.21 -11.90 -1.29
CA TRP A 257 12.53 -11.54 -2.53
C TRP A 257 13.32 -12.01 -3.75
N ASN A 258 14.63 -11.76 -3.78
CA ASN A 258 15.50 -12.18 -4.87
C ASN A 258 15.57 -13.71 -5.06
N GLN A 259 15.42 -14.49 -3.97
CA GLN A 259 15.38 -15.96 -4.06
C GLN A 259 14.02 -16.48 -4.52
N VAL A 260 12.92 -15.86 -4.09
CA VAL A 260 11.58 -16.44 -4.26
C VAL A 260 10.79 -15.89 -5.43
N ARG A 261 11.08 -14.68 -5.93
CA ARG A 261 10.23 -13.97 -6.90
C ARG A 261 10.04 -14.69 -8.23
N GLY A 262 11.03 -15.45 -8.72
CA GLY A 262 10.97 -16.01 -10.06
C GLY A 262 10.73 -14.94 -11.14
N LYS A 263 9.57 -14.99 -11.81
CA LYS A 263 9.13 -13.99 -12.81
C LYS A 263 8.21 -12.91 -12.25
N GLU A 264 7.89 -12.98 -10.97
CA GLU A 264 6.99 -12.05 -10.29
C GLU A 264 7.66 -10.68 -10.10
N THR A 265 6.83 -9.65 -10.10
CA THR A 265 7.20 -8.26 -9.84
C THR A 265 6.28 -7.70 -8.78
N ASP A 266 6.86 -6.95 -7.86
CA ASP A 266 6.15 -6.21 -6.82
C ASP A 266 6.92 -4.91 -6.61
N GLU A 267 6.25 -3.77 -6.75
CA GLU A 267 6.92 -2.46 -6.80
C GLU A 267 7.74 -2.20 -5.53
N GLN A 268 7.18 -2.52 -4.36
CA GLN A 268 7.85 -2.28 -3.09
C GLN A 268 9.03 -3.24 -2.88
N CYS A 269 8.83 -4.53 -3.10
CA CYS A 269 9.92 -5.51 -2.95
C CYS A 269 11.04 -5.27 -3.97
N ASP A 270 10.70 -4.84 -5.20
CA ASP A 270 11.66 -4.45 -6.23
C ASP A 270 12.42 -3.19 -5.85
N TRP A 271 11.74 -2.20 -5.28
CA TRP A 271 12.35 -0.99 -4.76
C TRP A 271 13.31 -1.29 -3.60
N VAL A 272 12.92 -2.13 -2.63
CA VAL A 272 13.78 -2.54 -1.51
C VAL A 272 15.02 -3.28 -2.02
N SER A 273 14.86 -4.23 -2.95
CA SER A 273 15.99 -4.91 -3.59
C SER A 273 16.92 -3.93 -4.30
N GLY A 274 16.36 -2.95 -5.02
CA GLY A 274 17.13 -1.90 -5.68
C GLY A 274 17.88 -0.99 -4.69
N MET A 275 17.23 -0.60 -3.58
CA MET A 275 17.82 0.21 -2.52
C MET A 275 19.01 -0.50 -1.87
N ILE A 276 18.87 -1.77 -1.49
CA ILE A 276 19.93 -2.56 -0.86
C ILE A 276 21.10 -2.80 -1.82
N ALA A 277 20.82 -2.98 -3.12
CA ALA A 277 21.87 -3.13 -4.15
C ALA A 277 22.77 -1.89 -4.30
N LEU A 278 22.39 -0.72 -3.77
CA LEU A 278 23.25 0.47 -3.73
C LEU A 278 24.41 0.36 -2.73
N GLY A 279 24.41 -0.67 -1.88
CA GLY A 279 25.35 -0.88 -0.78
C GLY A 279 24.95 -0.17 0.50
N GLU A 280 25.41 -0.72 1.63
CA GLU A 280 25.01 -0.31 2.98
C GLU A 280 25.05 1.21 3.24
N PRO A 281 26.14 1.95 2.94
CA PRO A 281 26.16 3.38 3.25
C PRO A 281 25.13 4.19 2.47
N ARG A 282 24.74 3.73 1.27
CA ARG A 282 23.72 4.39 0.45
C ARG A 282 22.32 4.00 0.91
N ALA A 283 22.09 2.71 1.18
CA ALA A 283 20.83 2.21 1.71
C ALA A 283 20.48 2.88 3.04
N LYS A 284 21.41 2.94 4.00
CA LYS A 284 21.21 3.64 5.29
C LYS A 284 20.90 5.13 5.12
N ARG A 285 21.35 5.81 4.06
CA ARG A 285 20.95 7.20 3.79
C ARG A 285 19.50 7.32 3.31
N VAL A 286 19.04 6.36 2.51
CA VAL A 286 17.64 6.29 2.09
C VAL A 286 16.76 6.00 3.30
N ILE A 287 17.15 5.04 4.14
CA ILE A 287 16.42 4.68 5.38
C ILE A 287 16.31 5.89 6.31
N ARG A 288 17.40 6.64 6.57
CA ARG A 288 17.34 7.90 7.34
C ARG A 288 16.37 8.94 6.77
N SER A 289 16.15 8.92 5.45
CA SER A 289 15.21 9.85 4.81
C SER A 289 13.76 9.38 4.98
N LEU A 290 13.53 8.07 5.12
CA LEU A 290 12.22 7.49 5.36
C LEU A 290 11.83 7.54 6.84
N TYR A 291 12.80 7.31 7.74
CA TYR A 291 12.62 7.24 9.19
C TYR A 291 13.57 8.24 9.89
N PRO A 292 13.31 9.55 9.77
CA PRO A 292 14.18 10.59 10.32
C PRO A 292 14.26 10.58 11.87
N GLU A 293 13.33 9.91 12.53
CA GLU A 293 13.24 9.79 13.98
C GLU A 293 14.10 8.67 14.58
N LEU A 294 14.54 7.70 13.77
CA LEU A 294 15.29 6.56 14.28
C LEU A 294 16.73 6.95 14.66
N PRO A 295 17.24 6.44 15.80
CA PRO A 295 18.65 6.56 16.13
C PRO A 295 19.51 5.77 15.14
N GLU A 296 20.81 6.07 15.09
CA GLU A 296 21.79 5.29 14.32
C GLU A 296 21.84 3.83 14.77
#